data_AF-A0A520LM29-F1
#
_entry.id   AF-A0A520LM29-F1
#
_cell.length_a   1.000
_cell.length_b   1.000
_cell.length_c   1.000
_cell.angle_alpha   90.00
_cell.angle_beta   90.00
_cell.angle_gamma   90.00
#
_symmetry.space_group_name_H-M   'P 1'
#
loop_
_entity.id
_entity.type
_entity.pdbx_description
1 polymer ?
#
loop_
_entity_poly.entity_id
_entity_poly.type
_entity_poly.pdbx_seq_one_letter_code
_entity_poly.pdbx_strand_id
1 'polypeptide(L)'
;MGKKNLTWIVNYKSHRIEIQNNYDFIVRPPQGGGKLLIDDREVQTWELILPLPNKPFVSIEGISEKIYSIKLYGAGAFRTKLSVEVNNEFIYQDKLNVFDKYFIKNPKLIEKVKKSTGL
;
A
#
# COMPACT_ATOMS: atom_id res chain seq x y z
N MET A 1 -11.99 5.05 15.13
CA MET A 1 -10.64 4.65 14.66
C MET A 1 -9.93 5.92 14.26
N GLY A 2 -8.93 6.36 15.04
CA GLY A 2 -8.23 7.64 14.85
C GLY A 2 -7.19 7.66 13.74
N LYS A 3 -6.49 8.80 13.64
CA LYS A 3 -5.34 9.02 12.77
C LYS A 3 -4.31 7.90 12.93
N LYS A 4 -3.89 7.29 11.82
CA LYS A 4 -2.86 6.26 11.77
C LYS A 4 -1.73 6.73 10.86
N ASN A 5 -0.50 6.59 11.33
CA ASN A 5 0.70 6.73 10.51
C ASN A 5 1.39 5.36 10.51
N LEU A 6 1.71 4.85 9.32
CA LEU A 6 2.36 3.57 9.12
C LEU A 6 3.59 3.78 8.26
N THR A 7 4.73 3.25 8.69
CA THR A 7 5.98 3.30 7.94
C THR A 7 6.51 1.89 7.78
N TRP A 8 6.86 1.52 6.56
CA TRP A 8 7.59 0.31 6.23
C TRP A 8 8.95 0.70 5.68
N ILE A 9 10.02 0.09 6.20
CA ILE A 9 11.38 0.25 5.69
C ILE A 9 11.82 -1.13 5.21
N VAL A 10 12.16 -1.21 3.93
CA VAL A 10 12.59 -2.44 3.27
C VAL A 10 13.93 -2.17 2.60
N ASN A 11 14.93 -2.99 2.92
CA ASN A 11 16.23 -2.91 2.26
C ASN A 11 16.24 -3.83 1.04
N TYR A 12 16.62 -3.31 -0.12
CA TYR A 12 16.81 -4.09 -1.33
C TYR A 12 18.19 -3.81 -1.92
N LYS A 13 19.07 -4.81 -1.90
CA LYS A 13 20.49 -4.65 -2.23
C LYS A 13 21.12 -3.53 -1.38
N SER A 14 21.64 -2.49 -2.02
CA SER A 14 22.24 -1.31 -1.37
C SER A 14 21.27 -0.13 -1.22
N HIS A 15 19.98 -0.32 -1.49
CA HIS A 15 18.98 0.74 -1.49
C HIS A 15 17.99 0.59 -0.33
N ARG A 16 17.66 1.72 0.29
CA ARG A 16 16.62 1.81 1.31
C ARG A 16 15.32 2.24 0.67
N ILE A 17 14.31 1.38 0.71
CA ILE A 17 12.95 1.67 0.22
C ILE A 17 12.08 1.96 1.44
N GLU A 18 11.48 3.15 1.49
CA GLU A 18 10.63 3.59 2.58
C GLU A 18 9.23 3.93 2.08
N ILE A 19 8.22 3.29 2.68
CA ILE A 19 6.80 3.51 2.37
C ILE A 19 6.16 4.14 3.59
N GLN A 20 5.61 5.33 3.44
CA GLN A 20 4.87 6.03 4.50
C GLN A 20 3.42 6.16 4.10
N ASN A 21 2.50 5.74 4.96
CA ASN A 21 1.06 5.94 4.79
C ASN A 21 0.50 6.71 5.99
N ASN A 22 -0.39 7.66 5.71
CA ASN A 22 -1.18 8.35 6.73
C ASN A 22 -2.67 8.24 6.39
N TYR A 23 -3.49 7.95 7.40
CA TYR A 23 -4.94 7.85 7.23
C TYR A 23 -5.65 8.48 8.42
N ASP A 24 -6.65 9.31 8.14
CA ASP A 24 -7.59 9.84 9.11
C ASP A 24 -9.01 9.52 8.66
N PHE A 25 -9.62 8.55 9.33
CA PHE A 25 -10.99 8.10 9.09
C PHE A 25 -12.00 8.78 10.02
N ILE A 26 -11.58 9.70 10.90
CA ILE A 26 -12.49 10.46 11.78
C ILE A 26 -13.06 11.67 11.03
N VAL A 27 -12.24 12.33 10.23
CA VAL A 27 -12.66 13.48 9.42
C VAL A 27 -13.63 13.07 8.31
N ARG A 28 -14.53 13.98 7.92
CA ARG A 28 -15.52 13.78 6.85
C ARG A 28 -15.36 14.89 5.78
N PRO A 29 -14.96 14.56 4.53
CA PRO A 29 -14.60 13.22 4.06
C PRO A 29 -13.30 12.71 4.70
N PRO A 30 -13.10 11.38 4.78
CA PRO A 30 -11.84 10.79 5.23
C PRO A 30 -10.66 11.34 4.43
N GLN A 31 -9.52 11.49 5.08
CA GLN A 31 -8.30 12.00 4.46
C GLN A 31 -7.14 11.04 4.66
N GLY A 32 -6.14 11.15 3.81
CA GLY A 32 -4.95 10.34 3.90
C GLY A 32 -4.20 10.28 2.59
N GLY A 33 -3.24 9.37 2.55
CA GLY A 33 -2.35 9.19 1.43
C GLY A 33 -1.06 8.54 1.87
N GLY A 34 -0.05 8.68 1.04
CA GLY A 34 1.26 8.16 1.34
C GLY A 34 2.29 8.57 0.33
N LYS A 35 3.51 8.13 0.60
CA LYS A 35 4.66 8.36 -0.26
C LYS A 35 5.65 7.22 -0.21
N LEU A 36 6.36 7.08 -1.31
CA LEU A 36 7.46 6.15 -1.52
C LEU A 36 8.74 6.95 -1.64
N LEU A 37 9.71 6.61 -0.80
CA LEU A 37 11.07 7.12 -0.88
C LEU A 37 12.05 5.99 -1.20
N ILE A 38 13.08 6.32 -1.99
CA ILE A 38 14.22 5.45 -2.26
C ILE A 38 15.48 6.25 -1.95
N ASP A 39 16.30 5.77 -1.02
CA ASP A 39 17.49 6.47 -0.53
C ASP A 39 17.17 7.92 -0.14
N ASP A 40 16.11 8.09 0.64
CA ASP A 40 15.58 9.37 1.13
C ASP A 40 15.08 10.34 0.04
N ARG A 41 15.05 9.93 -1.23
CA ARG A 41 14.44 10.69 -2.32
C ARG A 41 13.00 10.27 -2.52
N GLU A 42 12.09 11.24 -2.55
CA GLU A 42 10.69 10.99 -2.88
C GLU A 42 10.55 10.61 -4.36
N VAL A 43 9.95 9.45 -4.61
CA VAL A 43 9.75 8.91 -5.96
C VAL A 43 8.29 8.98 -6.38
N GLN A 44 7.36 8.84 -5.42
CA GLN A 44 5.92 8.89 -5.69
C GLN A 44 5.13 9.27 -4.44
N THR A 45 4.02 9.96 -4.66
CA THR A 45 2.99 10.22 -3.65
C THR A 45 1.62 9.74 -4.14
N TRP A 46 0.70 9.52 -3.21
CA TRP A 46 -0.69 9.19 -3.51
C TRP A 46 -1.61 9.78 -2.44
N GLU A 47 -2.85 10.06 -2.83
CA GLU A 47 -3.92 10.47 -1.92
C GLU A 47 -4.59 9.24 -1.27
N LEU A 48 -5.67 9.48 -0.51
CA LEU A 48 -6.41 8.42 0.15
C LEU A 48 -6.93 7.40 -0.88
N ILE A 49 -6.37 6.20 -0.84
CA ILE A 49 -6.78 5.08 -1.70
C ILE A 49 -7.21 3.89 -0.86
N LEU A 50 -8.31 3.26 -1.27
CA LEU A 50 -8.70 1.92 -0.78
C LEU A 50 -8.12 0.87 -1.73
N PRO A 51 -6.99 0.23 -1.34
CA PRO A 51 -6.27 -0.66 -2.24
C PRO A 51 -7.10 -1.91 -2.54
N LEU A 52 -7.01 -2.38 -3.78
CA LEU A 52 -7.57 -3.66 -4.19
C LEU A 52 -6.46 -4.71 -4.07
N PRO A 53 -6.72 -5.86 -3.44
CA PRO A 53 -5.66 -6.81 -3.13
C PRO A 53 -4.99 -7.45 -4.35
N ASN A 54 -5.67 -7.44 -5.50
CA ASN A 54 -5.20 -8.08 -6.73
C ASN A 54 -4.60 -7.08 -7.72
N LYS A 55 -4.50 -5.80 -7.34
CA LYS A 55 -3.95 -4.74 -8.19
C LYS A 55 -2.98 -3.89 -7.39
N PRO A 56 -1.81 -3.54 -7.95
CA PRO A 56 -0.94 -2.59 -7.27
C PRO A 56 -1.65 -1.24 -7.20
N PHE A 57 -1.54 -0.56 -6.05
CA PHE A 57 -2.05 0.80 -5.88
C PHE A 57 -0.97 1.85 -6.24
N VAL A 58 0.30 1.44 -6.27
CA VAL A 58 1.43 2.18 -6.84
C VAL A 58 2.17 1.24 -7.78
N SER A 59 2.45 1.71 -9.01
CA SER A 59 3.24 0.99 -10.00
C SER A 59 4.11 2.01 -10.73
N ILE A 60 5.42 1.89 -10.57
CA ILE A 60 6.39 2.83 -11.14
C ILE A 60 7.46 2.02 -11.85
N GLU A 61 7.88 2.50 -13.01
CA GLU A 61 8.93 1.91 -13.83
C GLU A 61 9.96 2.98 -14.19
N GLY A 62 11.16 2.56 -14.60
CA GLY A 62 12.23 3.46 -15.01
C GLY A 62 12.88 4.26 -13.88
N ILE A 63 12.85 3.76 -12.63
CA ILE A 63 13.42 4.46 -11.47
C ILE A 63 14.96 4.51 -11.55
N SER A 64 15.59 3.36 -11.81
CA SER A 64 17.05 3.21 -11.95
C SER A 64 17.41 1.87 -12.60
N GLU A 65 18.68 1.62 -12.90
CA GLU A 65 19.12 0.29 -13.40
C GLU A 65 18.96 -0.83 -12.35
N LYS A 66 19.17 -0.51 -11.06
CA LYS A 66 19.14 -1.52 -9.98
C LYS A 66 17.72 -1.81 -9.50
N ILE A 67 16.88 -0.79 -9.48
CA ILE A 67 15.46 -0.82 -9.17
C ILE A 67 14.79 -0.24 -10.41
N TYR A 68 14.47 -1.09 -11.39
CA TYR A 68 13.78 -0.64 -12.60
C TYR A 68 12.31 -0.42 -12.31
N SER A 69 11.66 -1.34 -11.61
CA SER A 69 10.25 -1.25 -11.26
C SER A 69 9.99 -1.48 -9.77
N ILE A 70 9.01 -0.77 -9.23
CA ILE A 70 8.42 -1.01 -7.92
C ILE A 70 6.90 -1.05 -8.05
N LYS A 71 6.29 -2.09 -7.48
CA LYS A 71 4.84 -2.19 -7.30
C LYS A 71 4.51 -2.38 -5.83
N LEU A 72 3.55 -1.59 -5.34
CA LEU A 72 3.03 -1.70 -3.99
C LEU A 72 1.61 -2.23 -4.02
N TYR A 73 1.37 -3.28 -3.23
CA TYR A 73 0.06 -3.90 -3.08
C TYR A 73 -0.43 -3.69 -1.65
N GLY A 74 -1.69 -3.29 -1.54
CA GLY A 74 -2.32 -3.00 -0.26
C GLY A 74 -3.48 -3.96 -0.02
N ALA A 75 -3.60 -4.44 1.20
CA ALA A 75 -4.74 -5.25 1.64
C ALA A 75 -5.12 -4.92 3.09
N GLY A 76 -6.21 -5.53 3.55
CA GLY A 76 -6.63 -5.54 4.96
C GLY A 76 -7.82 -4.62 5.25
N ALA A 77 -8.90 -5.20 5.79
CA ALA A 77 -10.14 -4.50 6.11
C ALA A 77 -10.09 -3.70 7.42
N PHE A 78 -9.15 -4.04 8.32
CA PHE A 78 -9.02 -3.44 9.67
C PHE A 78 -7.62 -2.86 9.96
N ARG A 79 -6.59 -3.43 9.34
CA ARG A 79 -5.20 -2.99 9.45
C ARG A 79 -4.57 -3.08 8.06
N THR A 80 -4.06 -1.97 7.56
CA THR A 80 -3.35 -1.92 6.27
C THR A 80 -2.17 -2.87 6.30
N LYS A 81 -2.08 -3.71 5.27
CA LYS A 81 -0.99 -4.64 5.02
C LYS A 81 -0.37 -4.32 3.67
N LEU A 82 0.95 -4.42 3.61
CA LEU A 82 1.74 -4.08 2.45
C LEU A 82 2.43 -5.31 1.85
N SER A 83 2.44 -5.39 0.53
CA SER A 83 3.39 -6.22 -0.22
C SER A 83 4.18 -5.32 -1.16
N VAL A 84 5.49 -5.55 -1.24
CA VAL A 84 6.41 -4.78 -2.07
C VAL A 84 7.03 -5.72 -3.08
N GLU A 85 6.83 -5.40 -4.36
CA GLU A 85 7.46 -6.08 -5.49
C GLU A 85 8.47 -5.13 -6.12
N VAL A 86 9.70 -5.60 -6.31
CA VAL A 86 10.78 -4.87 -6.99
C VAL A 86 11.29 -5.73 -8.14
N ASN A 87 11.35 -5.18 -9.35
CA ASN A 87 11.80 -5.91 -10.54
C ASN A 87 11.09 -7.27 -10.74
N ASN A 88 9.78 -7.31 -10.51
CA ASN A 88 8.95 -8.52 -10.56
C ASN A 88 9.26 -9.59 -9.49
N GLU A 89 9.96 -9.23 -8.42
CA GLU A 89 10.22 -10.10 -7.26
C GLU A 89 9.59 -9.51 -5.99
N PHE A 90 8.83 -10.32 -5.24
CA PHE A 90 8.30 -9.89 -3.94
C PHE A 90 9.39 -9.93 -2.88
N ILE A 91 9.80 -8.75 -2.41
CA ILE A 91 10.89 -8.60 -1.44
C ILE A 91 10.37 -8.39 -0.01
N TYR A 92 9.10 -8.00 0.13
CA TYR A 92 8.45 -7.80 1.42
C TYR A 92 6.97 -8.13 1.31
N GLN A 93 6.44 -8.82 2.32
CA GLN A 93 5.01 -9.09 2.42
C GLN A 93 4.58 -9.20 3.89
N ASP A 94 3.63 -8.36 4.30
CA ASP A 94 3.00 -8.48 5.61
C ASP A 94 2.22 -9.80 5.72
N LYS A 95 2.35 -10.49 6.85
CA LYS A 95 1.59 -11.72 7.12
C LYS A 95 0.09 -11.42 7.10
N LEU A 96 -0.65 -12.06 6.19
CA LEU A 96 -2.11 -11.95 6.10
C LEU A 96 -2.79 -12.81 7.17
N ASN A 97 -3.82 -12.27 7.85
CA ASN A 97 -4.62 -13.03 8.81
C ASN A 97 -5.71 -13.79 8.05
N VAL A 98 -6.37 -14.74 8.71
CA VAL A 98 -7.41 -15.60 8.11
C VAL A 98 -8.53 -14.76 7.46
N PHE A 99 -8.95 -13.67 8.12
CA PHE A 99 -9.95 -12.75 7.57
C PHE A 99 -9.45 -12.01 6.33
N ASP A 100 -8.20 -11.52 6.32
CA ASP A 100 -7.64 -10.85 5.14
C ASP A 100 -7.63 -11.79 3.94
N LYS A 101 -7.21 -13.05 4.14
CA LYS A 101 -7.24 -14.08 3.10
C LYS A 101 -8.66 -14.31 2.57
N TYR A 102 -9.68 -14.23 3.43
CA TYR A 102 -11.07 -14.40 3.03
C TYR A 102 -11.61 -13.22 2.20
N PHE A 103 -11.27 -11.98 2.57
CA PHE A 103 -11.66 -10.78 1.81
C PHE A 103 -10.97 -10.70 0.45
N ILE A 104 -9.70 -11.11 0.36
CA ILE A 104 -8.96 -11.17 -0.91
C ILE A 104 -9.63 -12.15 -1.89
N LYS A 105 -10.12 -13.28 -1.38
CA LYS A 105 -10.82 -14.29 -2.17
C LYS A 105 -12.25 -13.88 -2.59
N ASN A 106 -12.83 -12.84 -1.97
CA ASN A 106 -14.20 -12.40 -2.22
C ASN A 106 -14.28 -10.89 -2.56
N PRO A 107 -13.85 -10.49 -3.77
CA PRO A 107 -13.74 -9.07 -4.17
C PRO A 107 -15.07 -8.30 -4.10
N LYS A 108 -16.23 -8.97 -4.23
CA LYS A 108 -17.57 -8.37 -4.13
C LYS A 108 -17.85 -7.72 -2.77
N LEU A 109 -17.23 -8.21 -1.69
CA LEU A 109 -17.37 -7.61 -0.35
C LEU A 109 -16.64 -6.27 -0.26
N ILE A 110 -15.49 -6.14 -0.92
CA ILE A 110 -14.70 -4.90 -0.93
C ILE A 110 -15.46 -3.79 -1.66
N GLU A 111 -16.07 -4.11 -2.81
CA GLU A 111 -16.91 -3.15 -3.55
C GLU A 111 -18.12 -2.67 -2.75
N LYS A 112 -18.73 -3.57 -1.96
CA LYS A 112 -19.88 -3.20 -1.11
C LYS A 112 -19.47 -2.24 0.01
N VAL A 113 -18.28 -2.43 0.59
CA VAL A 113 -17.73 -1.51 1.60
C VAL A 113 -17.46 -0.14 0.99
N LYS A 114 -16.79 -0.06 -0.17
CA LYS A 114 -16.55 1.21 -0.89
C LYS A 114 -17.83 2.03 -1.08
N LYS A 115 -18.87 1.40 -1.65
CA LYS A 115 -20.19 2.02 -1.84
C LYS A 115 -20.82 2.52 -0.54
N SER A 116 -20.65 1.81 0.57
CA SER A 116 -21.22 2.21 1.87
C SER A 116 -20.45 3.32 2.57
N THR A 117 -19.15 3.46 2.31
CA THR A 117 -18.27 4.44 2.96
C THR A 117 -18.15 5.76 2.20
N GLY A 118 -18.74 5.86 1.01
CA GLY A 118 -18.64 7.06 0.15
C GLY A 118 -17.24 7.28 -0.44
N LEU A 119 -16.49 6.18 -0.61
CA LEU A 119 -15.15 6.13 -1.23
C LEU A 119 -15.22 5.42 -2.59
#